data_AF-A0A2M6GIT2-F1
#
_entry.id   AF-A0A2M6GIT2-F1
#
_cell.length_a   1.000
_cell.length_b   1.000
_cell.length_c   1.000
_cell.angle_alpha   90.00
_cell.angle_beta   90.00
_cell.angle_gamma   90.00
#
_symmetry.space_group_name_H-M   'P 1'
#
loop_
_entity.id
_entity.type
_entity.pdbx_description
1 polymer ?
#
loop_
_entity_poly.entity_id
_entity_poly.type
_entity_poly.pdbx_seq_one_letter_code
_entity_poly.pdbx_strand_id
1 'polypeptide(L)'
;MKSVGLTDGAHEKLKKYCERNGLGQGEFISAALVYFEKNGINPATHESPAVEMNRLIKRLDQVIAFIRKQESDLLRPMVEAVSISEARIDKSLQHVATNGQMEVLASGLDKLVANINKLLPVHQQEAAAIRTNTEKLLQEHAKRELAAFEVLSRFLDEKGKGGLLASITKAFKE
;
A
#
# COMPACT_ATOMS: atom_id res chain seq x y z
N MET A 1 -46.79 -45.53 61.73
CA MET A 1 -45.49 -44.82 61.68
C MET A 1 -44.47 -45.78 61.06
N LYS A 2 -43.72 -45.38 60.04
CA LYS A 2 -42.64 -46.21 59.47
C LYS A 2 -41.34 -45.84 60.17
N SER A 3 -40.54 -46.83 60.59
CA SER A 3 -39.28 -46.63 61.31
C SER A 3 -38.09 -46.95 60.41
N VAL A 4 -37.04 -46.13 60.49
CA VAL A 4 -35.75 -46.36 59.82
C VAL A 4 -34.69 -46.61 60.88
N GLY A 5 -33.93 -47.70 60.75
CA GLY A 5 -32.81 -48.00 61.64
C GLY A 5 -31.62 -47.08 61.38
N LEU A 6 -31.10 -46.44 62.42
CA LEU A 6 -29.90 -45.60 62.39
C LEU A 6 -28.92 -46.11 63.45
N THR A 7 -27.62 -45.95 63.21
CA THR A 7 -26.62 -46.13 64.26
C THR A 7 -26.71 -44.99 65.28
N ASP A 8 -26.38 -45.26 66.55
CA ASP A 8 -26.49 -44.27 67.63
C ASP A 8 -25.74 -42.96 67.31
N GLY A 9 -24.54 -43.06 66.72
CA GLY A 9 -23.76 -41.90 66.30
C GLY A 9 -24.36 -41.12 65.13
N ALA A 10 -25.06 -41.77 64.21
CA ALA A 10 -25.78 -41.08 63.13
C ALA A 10 -27.05 -40.40 63.66
N HIS A 11 -27.75 -41.04 64.60
CA HIS A 11 -28.91 -40.48 65.27
C HIS A 11 -28.56 -39.21 66.06
N GLU A 12 -27.45 -39.22 66.81
CA GLU A 12 -27.00 -38.04 67.56
C GLU A 12 -26.63 -36.86 66.64
N LYS A 13 -25.94 -37.13 65.53
CA LYS A 13 -25.60 -36.11 64.52
C LYS A 13 -26.85 -35.53 63.86
N LEU A 14 -27.80 -36.39 63.49
CA LEU A 14 -29.08 -35.97 62.92
C LEU A 14 -29.83 -35.07 63.91
N LYS A 15 -29.92 -35.47 65.18
CA LYS A 15 -30.59 -34.69 66.23
C LYS A 15 -29.97 -33.30 66.37
N LYS A 16 -28.64 -33.20 66.50
CA LYS A 16 -27.92 -31.91 66.59
C LYS A 16 -28.10 -31.04 65.34
N TYR A 17 -28.14 -31.65 64.16
CA TYR A 17 -28.35 -30.93 62.90
C TYR A 17 -29.79 -30.39 62.81
N CYS A 18 -30.78 -31.21 63.12
CA CYS A 18 -32.19 -30.84 63.18
C CYS A 18 -32.46 -29.71 64.18
N GLU A 19 -31.91 -29.82 65.40
CA GLU A 19 -32.02 -28.77 66.44
C GLU A 19 -31.43 -27.43 65.98
N ARG A 20 -30.26 -27.46 65.31
CA ARG A 20 -29.59 -26.25 64.81
C ARG A 20 -30.36 -25.56 63.68
N ASN A 21 -31.05 -26.34 62.85
CA ASN A 21 -31.78 -25.83 61.69
C ASN A 21 -33.28 -25.68 61.95
N GLY A 22 -33.76 -25.96 63.17
CA GLY A 22 -35.18 -25.83 63.54
C GLY A 22 -36.10 -26.83 62.82
N LEU A 23 -35.61 -28.00 62.44
CA LEU A 23 -36.36 -29.00 61.66
C LEU A 23 -36.70 -30.24 62.49
N GLY A 24 -37.87 -30.83 62.26
CA GLY A 24 -38.17 -32.16 62.78
C GLY A 24 -37.32 -33.25 62.10
N GLN A 25 -36.97 -34.34 62.80
CA GLN A 25 -36.17 -35.43 62.18
C GLN A 25 -36.88 -36.07 60.97
N GLY A 26 -38.19 -36.31 61.06
CA GLY A 26 -38.97 -36.84 59.92
C GLY A 26 -39.15 -35.84 58.79
N GLU A 27 -39.24 -34.55 59.13
CA GLU A 27 -39.32 -33.44 58.17
C GLU A 27 -38.02 -33.31 57.39
N PHE A 28 -36.87 -33.38 58.09
CA PHE A 28 -35.56 -33.39 57.46
C PHE A 28 -35.39 -34.54 56.47
N ILE A 29 -35.80 -35.77 56.84
CA ILE A 29 -35.68 -36.93 55.94
C ILE A 29 -36.53 -36.73 54.68
N SER A 30 -37.76 -36.21 54.86
CA SER A 30 -38.68 -35.95 53.75
C SER A 30 -38.14 -34.84 52.83
N ALA A 31 -37.63 -33.75 53.41
CA ALA A 31 -37.03 -32.64 52.69
C ALA A 31 -35.74 -33.03 51.98
N ALA A 32 -34.90 -33.86 52.61
CA ALA A 32 -33.64 -34.35 52.03
C ALA A 32 -33.91 -35.23 50.81
N LEU A 33 -34.92 -36.11 50.87
CA LEU A 33 -35.30 -36.95 49.75
C LEU A 33 -35.74 -36.12 48.54
N VAL A 34 -36.63 -35.14 48.76
CA VAL A 34 -37.06 -34.18 47.71
C VAL A 34 -35.88 -33.35 47.19
N TYR A 35 -34.97 -32.94 48.07
CA TYR A 35 -33.79 -32.16 47.69
C TYR A 35 -32.85 -32.96 46.78
N PHE A 36 -32.54 -34.21 47.13
CA PHE A 36 -31.68 -35.07 46.32
C PHE A 36 -32.32 -35.43 44.98
N GLU A 37 -33.62 -35.72 44.96
CA GLU A 37 -34.37 -35.97 43.72
C GLU A 37 -34.39 -34.74 42.80
N LYS A 38 -34.73 -33.57 43.35
CA LYS A 38 -34.82 -32.32 42.57
C LYS A 38 -33.47 -31.89 42.00
N ASN A 39 -32.39 -32.04 42.76
CA ASN A 39 -31.05 -31.68 42.32
C ASN A 39 -30.34 -32.80 41.54
N GLY A 40 -30.95 -34.00 41.46
CA GLY A 40 -30.37 -35.16 40.77
C GLY A 40 -29.07 -35.66 41.41
N ILE A 41 -28.87 -35.42 42.71
CA ILE A 41 -27.62 -35.77 43.40
C ILE A 41 -27.85 -37.01 44.27
N ASN A 42 -27.03 -38.05 44.08
CA ASN A 42 -27.05 -39.22 44.93
C ASN A 42 -25.97 -39.13 46.02
N PRO A 43 -26.33 -38.99 47.31
CA PRO A 43 -25.36 -38.87 48.40
C PRO A 43 -24.48 -40.12 48.61
N ALA A 44 -24.82 -41.27 48.01
CA ALA A 44 -24.02 -42.49 48.10
C ALA A 44 -22.97 -42.63 47.00
N THR A 45 -23.14 -41.95 45.85
CA THR A 45 -22.29 -42.17 44.66
C THR A 45 -21.66 -40.91 44.11
N HIS A 46 -22.28 -39.74 44.28
CA HIS A 46 -21.75 -38.48 43.76
C HIS A 46 -20.72 -37.89 44.74
N GLU A 47 -19.68 -37.27 44.19
CA GLU A 47 -18.76 -36.47 44.98
C GLU A 47 -19.50 -35.26 45.56
N SER A 48 -18.96 -34.65 46.62
CA SER A 48 -19.63 -33.49 47.21
C SER A 48 -19.70 -32.35 46.18
N PRO A 49 -20.80 -31.58 46.13
CA PRO A 49 -20.94 -30.47 45.19
C PRO A 49 -19.79 -29.46 45.26
N ALA A 50 -19.18 -29.29 46.44
CA ALA A 50 -18.01 -28.44 46.63
C ALA A 50 -16.76 -28.95 45.87
N VAL A 51 -16.55 -30.27 45.79
CA VAL A 51 -15.43 -30.87 45.06
C VAL A 51 -15.63 -30.71 43.55
N GLU A 52 -16.85 -30.95 43.06
CA GLU A 52 -17.19 -30.76 41.64
C GLU A 52 -17.03 -29.29 41.22
N MET A 53 -17.49 -28.34 42.04
CA MET A 53 -17.29 -26.91 41.81
C MET A 53 -15.81 -26.53 41.78
N ASN A 54 -15.00 -27.05 42.70
CA ASN A 54 -13.55 -26.82 42.69
C ASN A 54 -12.88 -27.40 41.44
N ARG A 55 -13.34 -28.55 40.94
CA ARG A 55 -12.85 -29.14 39.68
C ARG A 55 -13.20 -28.25 38.49
N LEU A 56 -14.41 -27.67 38.47
CA LEU A 56 -14.82 -26.72 37.43
C LEU A 56 -13.98 -25.45 37.47
N ILE A 57 -13.75 -24.86 38.65
CA ILE A 57 -12.91 -23.67 38.83
C ILE A 57 -11.51 -23.91 38.27
N LYS A 58 -10.87 -25.03 38.62
CA LYS A 58 -9.53 -25.37 38.09
C LYS A 58 -9.52 -25.50 36.56
N ARG A 59 -10.58 -26.05 35.96
CA ARG A 59 -10.69 -26.12 34.49
C ARG A 59 -10.86 -24.73 33.88
N LEU A 60 -11.62 -23.83 34.52
CA LEU A 60 -11.75 -22.45 34.08
C LEU A 60 -10.42 -21.71 34.16
N ASP A 61 -9.65 -21.88 35.23
CA ASP A 61 -8.32 -21.28 35.37
C ASP A 61 -7.38 -21.74 34.25
N GLN A 62 -7.44 -23.02 33.88
CA GLN A 62 -6.67 -23.55 32.75
C GLN A 62 -7.07 -22.91 31.41
N VAL A 63 -8.36 -22.71 31.17
CA VAL A 63 -8.85 -22.04 29.96
C VAL A 63 -8.40 -20.58 29.94
N ILE A 64 -8.48 -19.86 31.06
CA ILE A 64 -8.01 -18.48 31.17
C ILE A 64 -6.50 -18.41 30.91
N ALA A 65 -5.73 -19.32 31.50
CA ALA A 65 -4.28 -19.38 31.28
C ALA A 65 -3.96 -19.66 29.81
N PHE A 66 -4.70 -20.55 29.16
CA PHE A 66 -4.57 -20.83 27.73
C PHE A 66 -4.86 -19.59 26.89
N ILE A 67 -5.97 -18.88 27.15
CA ILE A 67 -6.34 -17.65 26.42
C ILE A 67 -5.24 -16.59 26.58
N ARG A 68 -4.76 -16.36 27.80
CA ARG A 68 -3.67 -15.40 28.06
C ARG A 68 -2.39 -15.78 27.30
N LYS A 69 -2.08 -17.06 27.22
CA LYS A 69 -0.94 -17.55 26.45
C LYS A 69 -1.12 -17.34 24.95
N GLN A 70 -2.31 -17.63 24.40
CA GLN A 70 -2.62 -17.34 22.99
C GLN A 70 -2.57 -15.85 22.68
N GLU A 71 -3.05 -15.01 23.60
CA GLU A 71 -2.97 -13.56 23.45
C GLU A 71 -1.51 -13.08 23.41
N SER A 72 -0.69 -13.54 24.35
CA SER A 72 0.72 -13.16 24.49
C SER A 72 1.60 -13.67 23.36
N ASP A 73 1.48 -14.96 23.03
CA ASP A 73 2.42 -15.63 22.12
C ASP A 73 2.04 -15.44 20.64
N LEU A 74 0.76 -15.18 20.35
CA LEU A 74 0.25 -15.12 18.98
C LEU A 74 -0.41 -13.77 18.67
N LEU A 75 -1.50 -13.42 19.35
CA LEU A 75 -2.32 -12.27 18.93
C LEU A 75 -1.57 -10.94 19.06
N ARG A 76 -0.86 -10.70 20.17
CA ARG A 76 -0.08 -9.46 20.37
C ARG A 76 1.02 -9.29 19.32
N PRO A 77 1.91 -10.27 19.09
CA PRO A 77 2.89 -10.20 18.01
C PRO A 77 2.27 -10.01 16.63
N MET A 78 1.13 -10.64 16.35
CA MET A 78 0.43 -10.47 15.07
C MET A 78 -0.05 -9.03 14.88
N VAL A 79 -0.64 -8.42 15.90
CA VAL A 79 -1.08 -7.02 15.85
C VAL A 79 0.12 -6.09 15.63
N GLU A 80 1.22 -6.31 16.35
CA GLU A 80 2.46 -5.52 16.18
C GLU A 80 3.03 -5.68 14.76
N ALA A 81 3.10 -6.90 14.24
CA ALA A 81 3.57 -7.17 12.89
C ALA A 81 2.69 -6.51 11.81
N VAL A 82 1.36 -6.53 12.00
CA VAL A 82 0.41 -5.84 11.12
C VAL A 82 0.65 -4.33 11.15
N SER A 83 0.75 -3.72 12.34
CA SER A 83 1.03 -2.28 12.45
C SER A 83 2.37 -1.88 11.83
N ILE A 84 3.41 -2.70 11.98
CA ILE A 84 4.71 -2.48 11.33
C ILE A 84 4.57 -2.57 9.80
N SER A 85 3.84 -3.58 9.31
CA SER A 85 3.59 -3.74 7.88
C SER A 85 2.78 -2.59 7.30
N GLU A 86 1.75 -2.12 8.00
CA GLU A 86 0.95 -0.96 7.62
C GLU A 86 1.81 0.29 7.49
N ALA A 87 2.63 0.60 8.50
CA ALA A 87 3.56 1.73 8.46
C ALA A 87 4.57 1.63 7.30
N ARG A 88 5.01 0.40 6.96
CA ARG A 88 5.91 0.17 5.82
C ARG A 88 5.20 0.38 4.48
N ILE A 89 3.96 -0.08 4.36
CA ILE A 89 3.13 0.10 3.17
C ILE A 89 2.87 1.59 2.96
N ASP A 90 2.48 2.33 3.99
CA ASP A 90 2.21 3.77 3.90
C ASP A 90 3.44 4.54 3.40
N LYS A 91 4.62 4.29 3.98
CA LYS A 91 5.89 4.86 3.49
C LYS A 91 6.17 4.50 2.04
N SER A 92 5.88 3.26 1.62
CA SER A 92 6.10 2.83 0.25
C SER A 92 5.14 3.53 -0.71
N LEU A 93 3.88 3.73 -0.33
CA LEU A 93 2.87 4.44 -1.12
C LEU A 93 3.23 5.91 -1.31
N GLN A 94 3.88 6.56 -0.35
CA GLN A 94 4.38 7.94 -0.50
C GLN A 94 5.41 8.08 -1.64
N HIS A 95 6.09 7.00 -2.02
CA HIS A 95 7.06 6.98 -3.12
C HIS A 95 6.46 6.55 -4.47
N VAL A 96 5.20 6.11 -4.48
CA VAL A 96 4.50 5.73 -5.71
C VAL A 96 3.75 6.94 -6.25
N ALA A 97 3.95 7.25 -7.54
CA ALA A 97 3.22 8.32 -8.18
C ALA A 97 1.72 8.03 -8.17
N THR A 98 0.93 9.02 -7.77
CA THR A 98 -0.53 8.91 -7.80
C THR A 98 -1.06 9.02 -9.22
N ASN A 99 -2.27 8.49 -9.46
CA ASN A 99 -2.93 8.63 -10.76
C ASN A 99 -3.03 10.11 -11.19
N GLY A 100 -3.35 11.01 -10.25
CA GLY A 100 -3.41 12.44 -10.54
C GLY A 100 -2.05 13.03 -10.96
N GLN A 101 -0.95 12.61 -10.33
CA GLN A 101 0.40 13.02 -10.77
C GLN A 101 0.73 12.49 -12.17
N MET A 102 0.33 11.26 -12.50
CA MET A 102 0.51 10.70 -13.84
C MET A 102 -0.36 11.41 -14.89
N GLU A 103 -1.60 11.76 -14.57
CA GLU A 103 -2.49 12.53 -15.47
C GLU A 103 -1.92 13.91 -15.76
N VAL A 104 -1.41 14.60 -14.74
CA VAL A 104 -0.74 15.90 -14.92
C VAL A 104 0.48 15.75 -15.82
N LEU A 105 1.32 14.73 -15.58
CA LEU A 105 2.48 14.44 -16.42
C LEU A 105 2.07 14.15 -17.88
N ALA A 106 1.07 13.29 -18.09
CA ALA A 106 0.57 12.92 -19.41
C ALA A 106 0.06 14.16 -20.17
N SER A 107 -0.77 14.99 -19.53
CA SER A 107 -1.25 16.22 -20.15
C SER A 107 -0.13 17.23 -20.46
N GLY A 108 0.93 17.25 -19.64
CA GLY A 108 2.13 18.05 -19.89
C GLY A 108 2.90 17.54 -21.11
N LEU A 109 3.04 16.22 -21.26
CA LEU A 109 3.65 15.59 -22.42
C LEU A 109 2.84 15.84 -23.69
N ASP A 110 1.50 15.75 -23.64
CA ASP A 110 0.64 16.05 -24.79
C ASP A 110 0.82 17.48 -25.27
N LYS A 111 0.89 18.45 -24.34
CA LYS A 111 1.17 19.86 -24.67
C LYS A 111 2.56 20.04 -25.26
N LEU A 112 3.58 19.36 -24.72
CA LEU A 112 4.93 19.42 -25.24
C LEU A 112 5.00 18.89 -26.67
N VAL A 113 4.41 17.72 -26.93
CA VAL A 113 4.34 17.11 -28.26
C VAL A 113 3.59 18.02 -29.23
N ALA A 114 2.46 18.60 -28.81
CA ALA A 114 1.71 19.55 -29.62
C ALA A 114 2.53 20.79 -29.98
N ASN A 115 3.32 21.31 -29.04
CA ASN A 115 4.20 22.46 -29.28
C ASN A 115 5.34 22.11 -30.25
N ILE A 116 5.98 20.95 -30.08
CA ILE A 116 7.02 20.47 -31.00
C ILE A 116 6.44 20.34 -32.42
N ASN A 117 5.28 19.71 -32.57
CA ASN A 117 4.64 19.53 -33.87
C ASN A 117 4.24 20.86 -34.53
N LYS A 118 3.99 21.92 -33.77
CA LYS A 118 3.72 23.27 -34.30
C LYS A 118 5.00 24.01 -34.71
N LEU A 119 6.06 23.93 -33.92
CA LEU A 119 7.29 24.69 -34.14
C LEU A 119 8.21 24.04 -35.19
N LEU A 120 8.20 22.71 -35.28
CA LEU A 120 9.03 21.97 -36.23
C LEU A 120 8.87 22.43 -37.69
N PRO A 121 7.66 22.54 -38.26
CA PRO A 121 7.49 23.00 -39.63
C PRO A 121 7.92 24.46 -39.83
N VAL A 122 7.69 25.32 -38.83
CA VAL A 122 8.10 26.74 -38.88
C VAL A 122 9.62 26.83 -39.00
N HIS A 123 10.35 26.11 -38.14
CA HIS A 123 11.82 26.08 -38.20
C HIS A 123 12.34 25.47 -39.50
N GLN A 124 11.67 24.44 -40.04
CA GLN A 124 12.04 23.85 -41.34
C GLN A 124 11.86 24.85 -42.49
N GLN A 125 10.75 25.59 -42.50
CA GLN A 125 10.48 26.62 -43.49
C GLN A 125 11.48 27.77 -43.38
N GLU A 126 11.77 28.24 -42.17
CA GLU A 126 12.74 29.31 -41.92
C GLU A 126 14.14 28.89 -42.36
N ALA A 127 14.57 27.67 -42.04
CA ALA A 127 15.85 27.13 -42.49
C ALA A 127 15.94 26.97 -44.02
N ALA A 128 14.84 26.66 -44.70
CA ALA A 128 14.80 26.61 -46.17
C ALA A 128 14.86 28.01 -46.79
N ALA A 129 14.16 28.99 -46.18
CA ALA A 129 14.18 30.38 -46.62
C ALA A 129 15.58 31.01 -46.45
N ILE A 130 16.25 30.75 -45.32
CA ILE A 130 17.63 31.19 -45.09
C ILE A 130 18.55 30.59 -46.16
N ARG A 131 18.49 29.28 -46.41
CA ARG A 131 19.28 28.62 -47.47
C ARG A 131 19.09 29.29 -48.83
N THR A 132 17.83 29.49 -49.22
CA THR A 132 17.48 30.14 -50.49
C THR A 132 18.02 31.57 -50.58
N ASN A 133 17.89 32.36 -49.50
CA ASN A 133 18.41 33.73 -49.47
C ASN A 133 19.94 33.77 -49.49
N THR A 134 20.61 32.86 -48.78
CA THR A 134 22.08 32.78 -48.81
C THR A 134 22.60 32.40 -50.19
N GLU A 135 21.95 31.48 -50.90
CA GLU A 135 22.29 31.13 -52.28
C GLU A 135 22.12 32.33 -53.23
N LYS A 136 21.01 33.07 -53.12
CA LYS A 136 20.78 34.28 -53.91
C LYS A 136 21.85 35.35 -53.65
N LEU A 137 22.18 35.63 -52.39
CA LEU A 137 23.21 36.60 -52.03
C LEU A 137 24.57 36.20 -52.59
N LEU A 138 24.95 34.93 -52.50
CA LEU A 138 26.19 34.40 -53.07
C LEU A 138 26.22 34.58 -54.59
N GLN A 139 25.13 34.26 -55.29
CA GLN A 139 25.03 34.46 -56.74
C GLN A 139 25.12 35.93 -57.14
N GLU A 140 24.48 36.83 -56.38
CA GLU A 140 24.60 38.27 -56.64
C GLU A 140 26.02 38.79 -56.39
N HIS A 141 26.67 38.34 -55.32
CA HIS A 141 28.07 38.68 -55.06
C HIS A 141 28.98 38.21 -56.19
N ALA A 142 28.86 36.96 -56.63
CA ALA A 142 29.63 36.42 -57.75
C ALA A 142 29.42 37.22 -59.05
N LYS A 143 28.17 37.61 -59.36
CA LYS A 143 27.86 38.46 -60.53
C LYS A 143 28.50 39.85 -60.42
N ARG A 144 28.43 40.48 -59.24
CA ARG A 144 29.03 41.81 -59.02
C ARG A 144 30.56 41.76 -59.12
N GLU A 145 31.18 40.71 -58.58
CA GLU A 145 32.63 40.48 -58.70
C GLU A 145 33.04 40.31 -60.16
N LEU A 146 32.33 39.48 -60.92
CA LEU A 146 32.59 39.26 -62.35
C LEU A 146 32.47 40.56 -63.14
N ALA A 147 31.41 41.35 -62.90
CA ALA A 147 31.24 42.66 -63.53
C ALA A 147 32.38 43.64 -63.16
N ALA A 148 32.85 43.65 -61.91
CA ALA A 148 33.98 44.46 -61.48
C ALA A 148 35.28 44.03 -62.18
N PHE A 149 35.53 42.73 -62.30
CA PHE A 149 36.68 42.19 -63.03
C PHE A 149 36.64 42.54 -64.51
N GLU A 150 35.48 42.48 -65.16
CA GLU A 150 35.32 42.90 -66.56
C GLU A 150 35.68 44.39 -66.75
N VAL A 151 35.19 45.26 -65.86
CA VAL A 151 35.50 46.70 -65.91
C VAL A 151 37.01 46.93 -65.73
N LEU A 152 37.63 46.31 -64.72
CA LEU A 152 39.08 46.40 -64.50
C LEU A 152 39.87 45.88 -65.71
N SER A 153 39.45 44.76 -66.28
CA SER A 153 40.11 44.18 -67.46
C SER A 153 39.99 45.09 -68.68
N ARG A 154 38.86 45.77 -68.90
CA ARG A 154 38.72 46.75 -69.99
C ARG A 154 39.68 47.93 -69.81
N PHE A 155 39.75 48.50 -68.61
CA PHE A 155 40.71 49.58 -68.30
C PHE A 155 42.16 49.15 -68.51
N LEU A 156 42.51 47.89 -68.20
CA LEU A 156 43.85 47.35 -68.41
C LEU A 156 44.14 47.05 -69.89
N ASP A 157 43.16 46.59 -70.67
CA ASP A 157 43.29 46.29 -72.11
C ASP A 157 43.24 47.55 -73.01
N GLU A 158 42.89 48.73 -72.50
CA GLU A 158 43.02 50.01 -73.24
C GLU A 158 44.48 50.35 -73.63
N LYS A 159 45.47 49.59 -73.13
CA LYS A 159 46.87 49.60 -73.61
C LYS A 159 47.22 48.47 -74.61
N GLY A 160 46.24 47.66 -75.01
CA GLY A 160 46.19 46.96 -76.31
C GLY A 160 47.00 45.68 -76.53
N LYS A 161 47.44 44.92 -75.51
CA LYS A 161 48.22 43.67 -75.76
C LYS A 161 47.98 42.48 -74.79
N GLY A 162 46.99 42.53 -73.88
CA GLY A 162 46.90 41.56 -72.79
C GLY A 162 46.03 40.32 -73.05
N GLY A 163 44.89 40.48 -73.75
CA GLY A 163 43.92 39.39 -73.93
C GLY A 163 43.31 38.90 -72.61
N LEU A 164 43.40 39.71 -71.56
CA LEU A 164 43.01 39.37 -70.19
C LEU A 164 41.50 39.14 -70.10
N LEU A 165 40.72 39.94 -70.84
CA LEU A 165 39.27 39.84 -70.90
C LEU A 165 38.83 38.46 -71.40
N ALA A 166 39.49 37.94 -72.45
CA ALA A 166 39.21 36.62 -73.00
C ALA A 166 39.54 35.48 -72.02
N SER A 167 40.63 35.62 -71.26
CA SER A 167 41.03 34.65 -70.23
C SER A 167 40.04 34.62 -69.05
N ILE A 168 39.55 35.79 -68.62
CA ILE A 168 38.55 35.91 -67.54
C ILE A 168 37.21 35.31 -68.00
N THR A 169 36.74 35.63 -69.22
CA THR A 169 35.49 35.07 -69.75
C THR A 169 35.54 33.54 -69.90
N LYS A 170 36.73 32.96 -70.12
CA LYS A 170 36.91 31.50 -70.18
C LYS A 170 36.86 30.86 -68.79
N ALA A 171 37.49 31.47 -67.79
CA ALA A 171 37.55 30.93 -66.43
C ALA A 171 36.20 30.89 -65.69
N PHE A 172 35.24 31.74 -66.08
CA PHE A 172 33.91 31.83 -65.45
C PHE A 172 32.78 31.16 -66.28
N LYS A 173 33.11 30.41 -67.34
CA LYS A 173 32.14 29.72 -68.20
C LYS A 173 32.03 28.20 -67.95
N GLU A 174 32.82 27.66 -67.02
CA GLU A 174 32.64 26.31 -66.44
C GLU A 174 31.82 26.40 -65.15
#